data_AF-A0A1A7ZZB4-F1
#
_entry.id   AF-A0A1A7ZZB4-F1
#
_cell.length_a   1.000
_cell.length_b   1.000
_cell.length_c   1.000
_cell.angle_alpha   90.00
_cell.angle_beta   90.00
_cell.angle_gamma   90.00
#
_symmetry.space_group_name_H-M   'P 1'
#
loop_
_entity.id
_entity.type
_entity.pdbx_description
1 polymer ?
#
loop_
_entity_poly.entity_id
_entity_poly.type
_entity_poly.pdbx_seq_one_letter_code
_entity_poly.pdbx_strand_id
1 'polypeptide(L)' 'MAQNLGVKMHQTTGYPSQANVLCKRFHRSLKAALHISLTDANWLDRLPWVMFGLYSVAREDPKALPAKLVFGQTVQVP' A
#
# COMPACT_ATOMS: atom_id res chain seq x y z
N MET A 1 1.08 -9.64 22.24
CA MET A 1 0.08 -9.19 21.22
C MET A 1 0.14 -10.03 19.96
N ALA A 2 1.27 -10.09 19.22
CA ALA A 2 1.38 -10.92 18.01
C ALA A 2 1.14 -12.43 18.25
N GLN A 3 1.68 -12.98 19.35
CA GLN A 3 1.47 -14.39 19.72
C GLN A 3 0.00 -14.71 20.04
N ASN A 4 -0.73 -13.78 20.67
CA ASN A 4 -2.15 -13.94 21.00
C ASN A 4 -3.04 -13.94 19.74
N LEU A 5 -2.55 -13.41 18.62
CA LEU A 5 -3.24 -13.38 17.33
C LEU A 5 -2.75 -14.50 16.39
N GLY A 6 -1.89 -15.41 16.86
CA GLY A 6 -1.29 -16.46 16.04
C GLY A 6 -0.31 -15.95 14.98
N VAL A 7 0.20 -14.72 15.11
CA VAL A 7 1.08 -14.09 14.11
C VAL A 7 2.54 -14.44 14.38
N LYS A 8 3.21 -15.02 13.37
CA LYS A 8 4.66 -15.24 13.39
C LYS A 8 5.39 -13.95 13.03
N MET A 9 6.17 -13.41 13.97
CA MET A 9 6.97 -12.22 13.73
C MET A 9 8.25 -12.59 12.96
N HIS A 10 8.46 -11.97 11.80
CA HIS A 10 9.69 -12.11 11.02
C HIS A 10 10.56 -10.87 11.19
N GLN A 11 11.71 -11.02 11.84
CA GLN A 11 12.71 -9.95 11.91
C GLN A 11 13.55 -9.96 10.65
N THR A 12 13.67 -8.81 10.00
CA THR A 12 14.58 -8.63 8.87
C THR A 12 15.94 -8.18 9.37
N THR A 13 17.02 -8.55 8.68
CA THR A 13 18.36 -8.04 8.93
C THR A 13 18.43 -6.51 8.87
N GLY A 14 19.44 -5.93 9.53
CA GLY A 14 19.77 -4.51 9.43
C GLY A 14 20.05 -4.05 7.99
N TYR A 15 20.08 -2.74 7.79
CA TYR A 15 20.09 -2.02 6.51
C TYR A 15 21.00 -2.61 5.40
N PRO A 16 20.59 -2.67 4.11
CA PRO A 16 19.23 -2.73 3.55
C PRO A 16 18.76 -4.18 3.32
N SER A 17 17.71 -4.60 4.01
CA SER A 17 17.10 -5.91 3.77
C SER A 17 16.27 -5.95 2.47
N GLN A 18 16.56 -6.93 1.61
CA GLN A 18 15.77 -7.24 0.40
C GLN A 18 14.32 -7.61 0.76
N ALA A 19 14.12 -8.19 1.94
CA ALA A 19 12.81 -8.56 2.48
C ALA A 19 11.80 -7.40 2.52
N ASN A 20 12.26 -6.15 2.70
CA ASN A 20 11.38 -4.97 2.81
C ASN A 20 11.24 -4.17 1.50
N VAL A 21 11.77 -4.67 0.38
CA VAL A 21 11.79 -3.92 -0.88
C VAL A 21 10.39 -3.58 -1.40
N LEU A 22 9.43 -4.51 -1.28
CA LEU A 22 8.05 -4.27 -1.70
C LEU A 22 7.37 -3.17 -0.87
N CYS A 23 7.51 -3.22 0.46
CA CYS A 23 6.99 -2.20 1.36
C CYS A 23 7.61 -0.83 1.06
N LYS A 24 8.93 -0.78 0.84
CA LYS A 24 9.65 0.45 0.47
C LYS A 24 9.17 1.02 -0.87
N ARG A 25 8.95 0.18 -1.89
CA ARG A 25 8.39 0.58 -3.19
C ARG A 25 6.99 1.16 -3.02
N PHE A 26 6.12 0.47 -2.27
CA PHE A 26 4.76 0.94 -1.98
C PHE A 26 4.77 2.28 -1.24
N HIS A 27 5.61 2.44 -0.21
CA HIS A 27 5.74 3.71 0.51
C HIS A 27 6.18 4.87 -0.38
N ARG A 28 7.04 4.64 -1.39
CA ARG A 28 7.41 5.69 -2.35
C ARG A 28 6.21 6.14 -3.18
N SER A 29 5.44 5.20 -3.72
CA SER A 29 4.23 5.52 -4.48
C SER A 29 3.18 6.24 -3.62
N LEU A 30 2.98 5.77 -2.38
CA LEU A 30 2.06 6.38 -1.43
C LEU A 30 2.43 7.84 -1.13
N LYS A 31 3.71 8.09 -0.80
CA LYS A 31 4.20 9.44 -0.51
C LYS A 31 4.09 10.36 -1.72
N ALA A 32 4.41 9.88 -2.92
CA ALA A 32 4.28 10.65 -4.15
C ALA A 32 2.81 11.03 -4.43
N ALA A 33 1.90 10.07 -4.31
CA ALA A 33 0.47 10.32 -4.52
C ALA A 33 -0.11 11.28 -3.47
N LEU A 34 0.26 11.11 -2.19
CA LEU A 34 -0.10 12.06 -1.13
C LEU A 34 0.41 13.46 -1.45
N HIS A 35 1.70 13.60 -1.77
CA HIS A 35 2.32 14.88 -2.09
C HIS A 35 1.61 15.63 -3.23
N ILE A 36 1.21 14.92 -4.29
CA ILE A 36 0.48 15.53 -5.43
C ILE A 36 -0.95 15.91 -5.03
N SER A 37 -1.57 15.12 -4.16
CA SER A 37 -2.99 15.24 -3.83
C SER A 37 -3.31 16.22 -2.71
N LEU A 38 -2.30 16.67 -1.96
CA LEU A 38 -2.44 17.53 -0.79
C LEU A 38 -2.41 19.00 -1.19
N THR A 39 -3.44 19.72 -0.77
CA THR A 39 -3.53 21.20 -0.85
C THR A 39 -3.07 21.89 0.42
N ASP A 40 -3.01 21.14 1.52
CA ASP A 40 -2.73 21.58 2.87
C ASP A 40 -2.11 20.41 3.66
N ALA A 41 -1.76 20.63 4.93
CA ALA A 41 -1.07 19.65 5.75
C ALA A 41 -1.96 18.50 6.26
N ASN A 42 -3.27 18.50 5.97
CA ASN A 42 -4.21 17.49 6.45
C ASN A 42 -4.17 16.19 5.63
N TRP A 43 -3.06 15.46 5.77
CA TRP A 43 -2.84 14.21 5.04
C TRP A 43 -3.75 13.06 5.48
N LEU A 44 -4.29 13.11 6.72
CA LEU A 44 -5.15 12.06 7.25
C LEU A 44 -6.47 11.95 6.48
N ASP A 45 -7.09 13.09 6.17
CA ASP A 45 -8.35 13.11 5.42
C ASP A 45 -8.16 12.68 3.96
N ARG A 46 -6.97 12.90 3.42
CA ARG A 46 -6.64 12.54 2.04
C ARG A 46 -6.17 11.09 1.89
N LEU A 47 -5.67 10.49 2.96
CA LEU A 47 -5.09 9.15 2.95
C LEU A 47 -6.04 8.07 2.42
N PRO A 48 -7.31 7.97 2.84
CA PRO A 48 -8.23 6.95 2.33
C PRO A 48 -8.42 7.05 0.81
N TRP A 49 -8.54 8.27 0.28
CA TRP A 49 -8.70 8.52 -1.15
C TRP A 49 -7.47 8.13 -1.96
N VAL A 50 -6.28 8.48 -1.47
CA VAL A 50 -5.03 8.10 -2.12
C VAL A 50 -4.83 6.59 -2.11
N MET A 51 -5.10 5.94 -0.97
CA MET A 51 -5.03 4.48 -0.89
C MET A 51 -6.02 3.84 -1.87
N PHE A 52 -7.27 4.31 -1.89
CA PHE A 52 -8.29 3.82 -2.82
C PHE A 52 -7.85 3.92 -4.29
N GLY A 53 -7.27 5.06 -4.70
CA GLY A 53 -6.72 5.22 -6.03
C GLY A 53 -5.60 4.21 -6.33
N LEU A 54 -4.66 4.02 -5.40
CA LEU A 54 -3.56 3.06 -5.55
C LEU A 54 -4.03 1.59 -5.62
N TYR A 55 -5.16 1.26 -4.99
CA TYR A 55 -5.73 -0.10 -5.05
C TYR A 55 -6.62 -0.34 -6.29
N SER A 56 -7.11 0.73 -6.91
CA SER A 56 -8.03 0.69 -8.06
C SER A 56 -7.32 0.76 -9.41
N VAL A 57 -6.03 1.12 -9.44
CA VAL A 57 -5.23 1.14 -10.67
C VAL A 57 -4.48 -0.18 -10.83
N ALA A 58 -4.48 -0.74 -12.05
CA ALA A 58 -3.69 -1.92 -12.36
C ALA A 58 -2.19 -1.61 -12.21
N ARG A 59 -1.47 -2.44 -11.46
CA ARG A 59 0.01 -2.38 -11.45
C ARG A 59 0.52 -3.03 -12.74
N GLU A 60 1.70 -2.63 -13.19
CA GLU A 60 2.33 -3.29 -14.35
C GLU A 60 2.78 -4.71 -14.03
N ASP A 61 3.27 -4.94 -12.81
CA ASP A 61 3.74 -6.23 -12.33
C ASP A 61 3.29 -6.47 -10.88
N PRO A 62 2.34 -7.40 -10.64
CA PRO A 62 1.58 -8.16 -11.63
C PRO A 62 0.57 -7.25 -12.36
N LYS A 63 0.28 -7.55 -13.64
CA LYS A 63 -0.70 -6.84 -14.51
C LYS A 63 -2.15 -7.01 -14.02
N ALA A 64 -2.42 -6.53 -12.82
CA ALA A 64 -3.66 -6.73 -12.08
C ALA A 64 -3.93 -5.58 -11.12
N LEU A 65 -5.21 -5.35 -10.82
CA LEU A 65 -5.62 -4.43 -9.78
C LEU A 65 -5.30 -5.06 -8.41
N PRO A 66 -4.62 -4.34 -7.51
CA PRO A 66 -4.40 -4.81 -6.15
C PRO A 66 -5.69 -5.20 -5.43
N ALA A 67 -6.76 -4.44 -5.63
CA ALA A 67 -8.06 -4.77 -5.05
C ALA A 67 -8.61 -6.11 -5.58
N LYS A 68 -8.41 -6.41 -6.87
CA LYS A 68 -8.80 -7.70 -7.46
C LYS A 68 -7.98 -8.86 -6.90
N LEU A 69 -6.70 -8.67 -6.62
CA LEU A 69 -5.86 -9.69 -6.02
C LEU A 69 -6.25 -10.00 -4.56
N VAL A 70 -6.73 -9.00 -3.82
CA VAL A 70 -7.13 -9.16 -2.41
C VAL A 70 -8.55 -9.71 -2.30
N PHE A 71 -9.50 -9.15 -3.04
CA PHE A 71 -10.93 -9.46 -2.90
C PHE A 71 -11.45 -10.47 -3.93
N GLY A 72 -10.63 -10.89 -4.89
CA GLY A 72 -11.03 -11.78 -5.99
C GLY A 72 -11.94 -11.14 -7.03
N GLN A 73 -12.35 -9.88 -6.83
CA GLN A 73 -13.27 -9.14 -7.70
C GLN A 73 -12.79 -7.72 -7.98
N THR A 74 -13.21 -7.15 -9.10
CA THR A 74 -12.92 -5.76 -9.43
C THR A 74 -13.76 -4.85 -8.53
N VAL A 75 -13.12 -3.90 -7.85
CA VAL A 75 -13.83 -2.87 -7.08
C VAL A 75 -14.46 -1.89 -8.05
N GLN A 76 -15.76 -1.66 -7.92
CA GLN A 76 -16.49 -0.64 -8.66
C GLN A 76 -16.10 0.73 -8.08
N VAL A 77 -15.49 1.56 -8.92
CA VAL A 77 -15.19 2.96 -8.61
C VAL A 77 -16.34 3.82 -9.17
N PRO A 78 -16.71 4.94 -8.52
CA PRO A 78 -17.68 5.88 -9.06
C PRO A 78 -17.28 6.42 -10.45
#